data_AF-A0A8S3GFD8-F1
#
_entry.id   AF-A0A8S3GFD8-F1
#
_cell.length_a   1.000
_cell.length_b   1.000
_cell.length_c   1.000
_cell.angle_alpha   90.00
_cell.angle_beta   90.00
_cell.angle_gamma   90.00
#
_symmetry.space_group_name_H-M   'P 1'
#
loop_
_entity.id
_entity.type
_entity.pdbx_description
1 polymer ?
#
loop_
_entity_poly.entity_id
_entity_poly.type
_entity_poly.pdbx_seq_one_letter_code
_entity_poly.pdbx_strand_id
1 'polypeptide(L)'
;MYRYDQSIHRWTLCPQVSLTSDDLTIPSASNMFIPERCQFLTWNILFDYYQSEFIYTNQRYEEILKTLKSFLPDVICLQEVTMKFLNLLLDELWLKENNYYIIIMGNILNSDQ
;
A
#
# COMPACT_ATOMS: atom_id res chain seq x y z
N MET A 1 3.65 -9.82 0.10
CA MET A 1 3.11 -8.88 -0.91
C MET A 1 1.70 -9.31 -1.24
N TYR A 2 0.75 -8.39 -1.28
CA TYR A 2 -0.64 -8.64 -1.63
C TYR A 2 -0.95 -8.01 -2.98
N ARG A 3 -1.80 -8.67 -3.76
CA ARG A 3 -2.36 -8.18 -5.02
C ARG A 3 -3.87 -8.38 -5.03
N TYR A 4 -4.61 -7.40 -5.54
CA TYR A 4 -6.04 -7.54 -5.75
C TYR A 4 -6.31 -8.41 -7.00
N ASP A 5 -7.05 -9.50 -6.81
CA ASP A 5 -7.49 -10.37 -7.90
C ASP A 5 -8.90 -9.97 -8.34
N GLN A 6 -9.01 -9.47 -9.57
CA GLN A 6 -10.28 -9.01 -10.14
C GLN A 6 -11.25 -10.17 -10.44
N SER A 7 -10.77 -11.39 -10.68
CA SER A 7 -11.62 -12.53 -11.00
C SER A 7 -12.46 -12.98 -9.80
N ILE A 8 -11.85 -12.94 -8.61
CA ILE A 8 -12.47 -13.36 -7.35
C ILE A 8 -12.78 -12.19 -6.41
N HIS A 9 -12.52 -10.95 -6.86
CA HIS A 9 -12.77 -9.70 -6.12
C HIS A 9 -12.16 -9.68 -4.71
N ARG A 10 -10.92 -10.17 -4.57
CA ARG A 10 -10.26 -10.32 -3.27
C ARG A 10 -8.76 -10.02 -3.32
N TRP A 11 -8.23 -9.50 -2.22
CA TRP A 11 -6.79 -9.43 -2.00
C TRP A 11 -6.23 -10.84 -1.78
N THR A 12 -5.15 -11.16 -2.50
CA THR A 12 -4.46 -12.45 -2.44
C THR A 12 -3.02 -12.24 -2.02
N LEU A 13 -2.49 -13.15 -1.19
CA LEU A 13 -1.08 -13.15 -0.84
C LEU A 13 -0.28 -13.73 -2.02
N CYS A 14 0.62 -12.93 -2.57
CA CYS A 14 1.56 -13.42 -3.57
C CYS A 14 2.61 -14.32 -2.90
N PRO A 15 2.93 -15.49 -3.48
CA PRO A 15 4.04 -16.31 -3.01
C PRO A 15 5.33 -15.47 -2.99
N GLN A 16 6.15 -15.64 -1.95
CA GLN A 16 7.42 -14.93 -1.86
C GLN A 16 8.27 -15.28 -3.08
N VAL A 17 8.61 -14.26 -3.87
CA VAL A 17 9.61 -14.40 -4.93
C VAL A 17 10.93 -14.64 -4.22
N SER A 18 11.51 -15.83 -4.40
CA SER A 18 12.89 -16.09 -3.96
C SER A 18 13.80 -15.21 -4.81
N LEU A 19 14.55 -14.32 -4.17
CA LEU A 19 15.58 -13.48 -4.81
C LEU A 19 16.82 -14.35 -5.17
N THR A 20 16.60 -15.46 -5.86
CA THR A 20 17.69 -16.32 -6.33
C THR A 20 18.14 -15.79 -7.69
N SER A 21 19.38 -15.31 -7.69
CA SER A 21 20.18 -14.71 -8.77
C SER A 21 19.64 -13.43 -9.41
N ASP A 22 20.44 -12.37 -9.28
CA ASP A 22 20.52 -11.26 -10.24
C ASP A 22 21.03 -11.80 -11.59
N ASP A 23 20.34 -12.78 -12.18
CA ASP A 23 20.57 -13.08 -13.57
C ASP A 23 20.17 -11.82 -14.34
N LEU A 24 21.19 -11.15 -14.89
CA LEU A 24 21.08 -10.01 -15.78
C LEU A 24 20.42 -10.48 -17.10
N THR A 25 19.19 -10.98 -17.04
CA THR A 25 18.28 -10.95 -18.17
C THR A 25 17.98 -9.50 -18.43
N ILE A 26 18.85 -8.86 -19.19
CA ILE A 26 18.60 -7.53 -19.76
C ILE A 26 17.32 -7.70 -20.58
N PRO A 27 16.21 -7.09 -20.17
CA PRO A 27 14.97 -7.17 -20.94
C PRO A 27 15.25 -6.67 -22.36
N SER A 28 14.84 -7.46 -23.37
CA SER A 28 14.99 -7.12 -24.78
C SER A 28 14.48 -5.70 -25.01
N ALA A 29 15.35 -4.80 -25.48
CA ALA A 29 15.12 -3.36 -25.60
C ALA A 29 13.96 -2.95 -26.54
N SER A 30 13.22 -3.91 -27.10
CA SER A 30 12.23 -3.67 -28.14
C SER A 30 10.87 -3.21 -27.63
N ASN A 31 10.57 -3.27 -26.33
CA ASN A 31 9.26 -2.84 -25.78
C ASN A 31 9.30 -2.34 -24.32
N MET A 32 10.43 -1.84 -23.83
CA MET A 32 10.48 -1.23 -22.49
C MET A 32 10.02 0.22 -22.55
N PHE A 33 8.74 0.44 -22.29
CA PHE A 33 8.22 1.76 -21.95
C PHE A 33 8.66 2.10 -20.52
N ILE A 34 9.82 2.75 -20.40
CA ILE A 34 10.27 3.28 -19.10
C ILE A 34 9.49 4.57 -18.84
N PRO A 35 8.74 4.69 -17.74
CA PRO A 35 7.99 5.90 -17.45
C PRO A 35 8.96 7.08 -17.28
N GLU A 36 8.62 8.23 -17.87
CA GLU A 36 9.44 9.46 -17.80
C GLU A 36 9.53 10.03 -16.38
N ARG A 37 8.59 9.68 -15.50
CA ARG A 37 8.50 10.14 -14.11
C ARG A 37 7.96 9.04 -13.21
N CYS A 38 8.47 9.00 -11.98
CA CYS A 38 7.97 8.16 -10.90
C CYS A 38 7.82 9.03 -9.64
N GLN A 39 6.64 9.00 -9.03
CA GLN A 39 6.28 9.79 -7.85
C GLN A 39 6.23 8.91 -6.61
N PHE A 40 6.92 9.37 -5.57
CA PHE A 40 6.98 8.70 -4.27
C PHE A 40 6.30 9.57 -3.23
N LEU A 41 5.38 8.98 -2.47
CA LEU A 41 4.80 9.58 -1.28
C LEU A 41 5.23 8.77 -0.07
N THR A 42 5.89 9.41 0.89
CA THR A 42 6.14 8.86 2.22
C THR A 42 5.40 9.67 3.26
N TRP A 43 4.66 9.01 4.15
CA TRP A 43 3.87 9.71 5.16
C TRP A 43 3.69 8.87 6.43
N ASN A 44 4.14 9.42 7.57
CA ASN A 44 3.73 8.94 8.87
C ASN A 44 2.33 9.48 9.16
N ILE A 45 1.35 8.59 9.16
CA ILE A 45 -0.05 8.96 9.23
C ILE A 45 -0.58 9.07 10.66
N LEU A 46 0.25 8.99 11.71
CA LEU A 46 -0.14 9.04 13.12
C LEU A 46 -1.11 7.91 13.51
N PHE A 47 -0.64 6.91 14.26
CA PHE A 47 -1.50 5.83 14.74
C PHE A 47 -2.50 6.35 15.80
N ASP A 48 -3.61 5.63 15.99
CA ASP A 48 -4.71 5.99 16.89
C ASP A 48 -4.75 5.15 18.19
N TYR A 49 -3.67 4.43 18.52
CA TYR A 49 -3.62 3.57 19.71
C TYR A 49 -3.74 4.31 21.06
N TYR A 50 -3.37 5.59 21.12
CA TYR A 50 -3.46 6.38 22.35
C TYR A 50 -4.43 7.53 22.16
N GLN A 51 -5.38 7.65 23.09
CA GLN A 51 -6.31 8.77 23.20
C GLN A 51 -7.00 9.15 21.87
N SER A 52 -7.49 8.14 21.17
CA SER A 52 -8.13 8.25 19.85
C SER A 52 -9.25 9.29 19.78
N GLU A 53 -9.88 9.59 20.93
CA GLU A 53 -10.93 10.58 21.14
C GLU A 53 -10.48 12.03 20.94
N PHE A 54 -9.17 12.34 21.09
CA PHE A 54 -8.64 13.69 20.92
C PHE A 54 -8.12 13.98 19.52
N ILE A 55 -7.97 12.97 18.67
CA ILE A 55 -7.32 13.10 17.35
C ILE A 55 -8.28 12.94 16.17
N TYR A 56 -9.59 12.91 16.43
CA TYR A 56 -10.64 12.85 15.40
C TYR A 56 -10.37 11.74 14.36
N THR A 57 -10.05 10.54 14.87
CA THR A 57 -9.53 9.41 14.10
C THR A 57 -10.30 9.14 12.80
N ASN A 58 -11.63 9.09 12.86
CA ASN A 58 -12.44 8.75 11.69
C ASN A 58 -12.35 9.85 10.61
N GLN A 59 -12.47 11.12 11.01
CA GLN A 59 -12.33 12.26 10.10
C GLN A 59 -10.93 12.29 9.49
N ARG A 60 -9.91 12.05 10.29
CA ARG A 60 -8.52 12.04 9.84
C ARG A 60 -8.25 10.93 8.82
N TYR A 61 -8.78 9.73 9.05
CA TYR A 61 -8.66 8.62 8.11
C TYR A 61 -9.32 8.92 6.77
N GLU A 62 -10.52 9.49 6.78
CA GLU A 62 -11.20 9.92 5.55
C GLU A 62 -10.36 10.93 4.77
N GLU A 63 -9.79 11.93 5.45
CA GLU A 63 -8.96 12.94 4.78
C GLU A 63 -7.62 12.38 4.28
N ILE A 64 -7.00 11.46 5.01
CA ILE A 64 -5.80 10.75 4.54
C ILE A 64 -6.11 9.98 3.25
N LEU A 65 -7.21 9.21 3.21
CA LEU A 65 -7.60 8.45 2.02
C LEU A 65 -7.90 9.36 0.82
N LYS A 66 -8.63 10.46 1.04
CA LYS A 66 -8.88 11.49 0.01
C LYS A 66 -7.56 12.08 -0.51
N THR A 67 -6.62 12.36 0.39
CA THR A 67 -5.32 12.94 0.05
C THR A 67 -4.52 11.98 -0.82
N LEU A 68 -4.39 10.71 -0.41
CA LEU A 68 -3.71 9.68 -1.19
C LEU A 68 -4.32 9.53 -2.59
N LYS A 69 -5.65 9.48 -2.66
CA LYS A 69 -6.39 9.41 -3.92
C LYS A 69 -6.22 10.65 -4.80
N SER A 70 -6.04 11.83 -4.22
CA SER A 70 -5.85 13.06 -5.00
C SER A 70 -4.48 13.13 -5.68
N PHE A 71 -3.45 12.52 -5.05
CA PHE A 71 -2.10 12.50 -5.59
C PHE A 71 -1.85 11.35 -6.57
N LEU A 72 -2.46 10.17 -6.36
CA LEU A 72 -2.19 8.94 -7.11
C LEU A 72 -0.69 8.71 -7.39
N PRO A 73 0.17 8.72 -6.36
CA PRO A 73 1.61 8.52 -6.55
C PRO A 73 1.90 7.07 -6.94
N ASP A 74 2.95 6.84 -7.73
CA ASP A 74 3.34 5.50 -8.19
C ASP A 74 3.76 4.59 -7.03
N VAL A 75 4.35 5.15 -5.97
CA VAL A 75 4.77 4.43 -4.76
C VAL A 75 4.31 5.16 -3.49
N ILE A 76 3.68 4.42 -2.58
CA ILE A 76 3.20 4.92 -1.29
C ILE A 76 3.90 4.15 -0.16
N CYS A 77 4.56 4.90 0.74
CA CYS A 77 5.17 4.38 1.95
C CYS A 77 4.51 5.01 3.18
N LEU A 78 3.71 4.25 3.91
CA LEU A 78 3.03 4.74 5.12
C LEU A 78 3.70 4.19 6.38
N GLN A 79 3.89 5.06 7.37
CA GLN A 79 4.30 4.68 8.73
C GLN A 79 3.16 4.91 9.71
N GLU A 80 3.22 4.21 10.85
CA GLU A 80 2.18 4.27 11.89
C GLU A 80 0.78 3.84 11.40
N VAL A 81 0.75 2.94 10.42
CA VAL A 81 -0.49 2.33 9.94
C VAL A 81 -1.04 1.36 10.97
N THR A 82 -2.29 1.54 11.39
CA THR A 82 -3.01 0.58 12.22
C THR A 82 -3.82 -0.39 11.37
N MET A 83 -4.23 -1.52 11.94
CA MET A 83 -5.08 -2.49 11.23
C MET A 83 -6.41 -1.90 10.78
N LYS A 84 -6.98 -1.01 11.58
CA LYS A 84 -8.22 -0.31 11.23
C LYS A 84 -8.03 0.55 9.97
N PHE A 85 -6.96 1.33 9.90
CA PHE A 85 -6.66 2.12 8.71
C PHE A 85 -6.35 1.23 7.50
N LEU A 86 -5.57 0.16 7.69
CA LEU A 86 -5.23 -0.76 6.62
C LEU A 86 -6.48 -1.38 5.98
N ASN A 87 -7.46 -1.80 6.78
CA ASN A 87 -8.71 -2.36 6.26
C ASN A 87 -9.47 -1.33 5.42
N LEU A 88 -9.58 -0.08 5.89
CA LEU A 88 -10.21 1.00 5.12
C LEU A 88 -9.46 1.26 3.81
N LEU A 89 -8.13 1.29 3.85
CA LEU A 89 -7.30 1.46 2.66
C LEU A 89 -7.52 0.31 1.66
N LEU A 90 -7.57 -0.94 2.12
CA LEU A 90 -7.80 -2.11 1.26
C LEU A 90 -9.18 -2.13 0.60
N ASP A 91 -10.15 -1.42 1.17
CA ASP A 91 -11.50 -1.29 0.62
C ASP A 91 -11.60 -0.26 -0.51
N GLU A 92 -10.67 0.70 -0.57
CA GLU A 92 -10.66 1.75 -1.60
C GLU A 92 -10.61 1.19 -3.03
N LEU A 93 -11.55 1.64 -3.87
CA LEU A 93 -11.65 1.20 -5.26
C LEU A 93 -10.45 1.65 -6.10
N TRP A 94 -9.92 2.85 -5.84
CA TRP A 94 -8.84 3.41 -6.65
C TRP A 94 -7.55 2.59 -6.54
N LEU A 95 -7.27 1.96 -5.41
CA LEU A 95 -6.11 1.06 -5.27
C LEU A 95 -6.25 -0.17 -6.18
N LYS A 96 -7.48 -0.71 -6.26
CA LYS A 96 -7.82 -1.89 -7.06
C LYS A 96 -7.80 -1.56 -8.55
N GLU A 97 -8.39 -0.44 -8.95
CA GLU A 97 -8.49 0.03 -10.33
C GLU A 97 -7.12 0.39 -10.91
N ASN A 98 -6.21 0.95 -10.09
CA ASN A 98 -4.85 1.32 -10.50
C ASN A 98 -3.82 0.18 -10.30
N ASN A 99 -4.27 -1.02 -9.93
CA ASN A 99 -3.43 -2.22 -9.81
C ASN A 99 -2.24 -2.08 -8.83
N TYR A 100 -2.45 -1.41 -7.69
CA TYR A 100 -1.42 -1.31 -6.67
C TYR A 100 -1.09 -2.68 -6.04
N TYR A 101 0.19 -2.86 -5.74
CA TYR A 101 0.69 -3.96 -4.91
C TYR A 101 0.94 -3.46 -3.50
N ILE A 102 0.58 -4.26 -2.50
CA ILE A 102 0.73 -3.87 -1.09
C ILE A 102 1.79 -4.76 -0.43
N ILE A 103 2.79 -4.12 0.13
CA ILE A 103 3.83 -4.80 0.92
C ILE A 103 3.67 -4.36 2.36
N ILE A 104 3.42 -5.32 3.24
CA ILE A 104 3.36 -5.09 4.68
C ILE A 104 4.70 -5.54 5.24
N MET A 105 5.48 -4.59 5.73
CA MET A 105 6.71 -4.88 6.46
C MET A 105 6.35 -5.13 7.92
N GLY A 106 6.60 -6.35 8.44
CA GLY A 106 6.47 -6.63 9.88
C GLY A 106 7.47 -5.76 10.66
N ASN A 107 7.18 -5.26 11.86
CA ASN A 107 6.38 -5.84 12.93
C ASN A 107 4.96 -5.25 13.01
N ILE A 108 3.96 -6.04 12.61
CA ILE A 108 2.63 -5.90 13.21
C ILE A 108 2.87 -6.26 14.67
N LEU A 109 2.82 -5.28 15.58
CA LEU A 109 2.89 -5.51 17.01
C LEU A 109 1.92 -6.66 17.32
N ASN A 110 2.45 -7.78 17.80
CA ASN A 110 1.66 -8.81 18.45
C ASN A 110 0.92 -8.13 19.60
N SER A 111 -0.33 -7.75 19.38
CA SER A 111 -1.25 -7.34 20.43
C SER A 111 -2.44 -8.30 20.40
N ASP A 112 -2.13 -9.58 20.48
CA ASP A 112 -3.00 -10.60 21.07
C ASP A 112 -2.29 -11.11 22.34
N GLN A 113 -2.34 -10.29 23.39
CA GLN A 113 -2.41 -10.72 24.80
C GLN A 113 -3.25 -9.72 25.58
#